data_AF-U3TYD7-F1
#
_entry.id   AF-U3TYD7-F1
#
_cell.length_a   1.000
_cell.length_b   1.000
_cell.length_c   1.000
_cell.angle_alpha   90.00
_cell.angle_beta   90.00
_cell.angle_gamma   90.00
#
_symmetry.space_group_name_H-M   'P 1'
#
loop_
_entity.id
_entity.type
_entity.pdbx_description
1 polymer ?
#
loop_
_entity_poly.entity_id
_entity_poly.type
_entity_poly.pdbx_seq_one_letter_code
_entity_poly.pdbx_strand_id
1 'polypeptide(L)'
;MQLPAYRQAALSLMLNEQRATLTMPAGSDLNAYANQLLERFSNPSLRHRTAQIASDGSQKLPQRMLDSLRYHLHHGSDCRHLLLGIAGWMRYILGEDEKGKRYPVADPLVAKFERINQQFPSGPARVQALLGINEIFADDYPPIRPLLPTCNTPMIAYASRVPEPRLHPSIRRPN
;
A
#
# COMPACT_ATOMS: atom_id res chain seq x y z
N MET A 1 -14.18 -5.65 -5.68
CA MET A 1 -15.01 -4.43 -5.51
C MET A 1 -16.34 -4.66 -4.79
N GLN A 2 -16.56 -5.83 -4.18
CA GLN A 2 -17.81 -6.14 -3.46
C GLN A 2 -17.89 -5.45 -2.08
N LEU A 3 -16.75 -5.08 -1.49
CA LEU A 3 -16.70 -4.31 -0.25
C LEU A 3 -16.87 -2.80 -0.55
N PRO A 4 -17.92 -2.13 -0.06
CA PRO A 4 -18.18 -0.71 -0.36
C PRO A 4 -17.01 0.21 0.03
N ALA A 5 -16.36 -0.06 1.16
CA ALA A 5 -15.22 0.72 1.62
C ALA A 5 -14.03 0.70 0.62
N TYR A 6 -13.74 -0.45 0.02
CA TYR A 6 -12.68 -0.58 -0.99
C TYR A 6 -13.04 0.15 -2.28
N ARG A 7 -14.32 0.06 -2.70
CA ARG A 7 -14.82 0.78 -3.87
C ARG A 7 -14.69 2.30 -3.67
N GLN A 8 -15.12 2.79 -2.51
CA GLN A 8 -15.05 4.22 -2.19
C GLN A 8 -13.60 4.71 -2.12
N ALA A 9 -12.73 3.98 -1.44
CA ALA A 9 -11.31 4.33 -1.36
C ALA A 9 -10.63 4.35 -2.73
N ALA A 10 -10.93 3.38 -3.60
CA ALA A 10 -10.41 3.35 -4.96
C ALA A 10 -10.93 4.53 -5.81
N LEU A 11 -12.21 4.89 -5.70
CA LEU A 11 -12.78 6.04 -6.39
C LEU A 11 -12.15 7.36 -5.92
N SER A 12 -12.01 7.54 -4.60
CA SER A 12 -11.35 8.72 -4.02
C SER A 12 -9.90 8.83 -4.46
N LEU A 13 -9.15 7.72 -4.45
CA LEU A 13 -7.77 7.68 -4.97
C LEU A 13 -7.73 8.14 -6.43
N MET A 14 -8.62 7.62 -7.28
CA MET A 14 -8.65 7.97 -8.71
C MET A 14 -9.00 9.43 -8.97
N LEU A 15 -10.06 9.96 -8.33
CA LEU A 15 -10.61 11.27 -8.67
C LEU A 15 -10.03 12.42 -7.87
N ASN A 16 -9.61 12.18 -6.62
CA ASN A 16 -9.13 13.25 -5.74
C ASN A 16 -7.60 13.35 -5.73
N GLU A 17 -6.90 12.24 -5.93
CA GLU A 17 -5.44 12.19 -5.80
C GLU A 17 -4.78 12.00 -7.19
N GLN A 18 -5.06 10.88 -7.88
CA GLN A 18 -4.43 10.60 -9.17
C GLN A 18 -4.81 11.61 -10.26
N ARG A 19 -6.07 12.03 -10.33
CA ARG A 19 -6.53 13.00 -11.35
C ARG A 19 -5.68 14.26 -11.44
N ALA A 20 -5.22 14.78 -10.29
CA ALA A 20 -4.45 16.02 -10.24
C ALA A 20 -3.04 15.87 -10.83
N THR A 21 -2.56 14.64 -11.01
CA THR A 21 -1.19 14.32 -11.42
C THR A 21 -1.10 13.87 -12.88
N LEU A 22 -2.24 13.73 -13.56
CA LEU A 22 -2.34 13.25 -14.94
C LEU A 22 -2.42 14.40 -15.94
N THR A 23 -1.67 14.27 -17.04
CA THR A 23 -1.89 15.07 -18.24
C THR A 23 -2.82 14.29 -19.17
N MET A 24 -4.04 14.78 -19.36
CA MET A 24 -5.06 14.11 -20.18
C MET A 24 -5.34 14.86 -21.48
N PRO A 25 -5.66 14.15 -22.57
CA PRO A 25 -6.17 14.78 -23.79
C PRO A 25 -7.43 15.62 -23.52
N ALA A 26 -7.58 16.72 -24.24
CA ALA A 26 -8.77 17.56 -24.16
C ALA A 26 -10.05 16.74 -24.41
N GLY A 27 -11.08 16.98 -23.59
CA GLY A 27 -12.36 16.24 -23.66
C GLY A 27 -12.39 14.90 -22.93
N SER A 28 -11.31 14.50 -22.24
CA SER A 28 -11.32 13.27 -21.43
C SER A 28 -12.27 13.39 -20.22
N ASP A 29 -13.27 12.52 -20.14
CA ASP A 29 -14.11 12.39 -18.95
C ASP A 29 -13.52 11.37 -17.96
N LEU A 30 -12.75 11.89 -17.00
CA LEU A 30 -12.11 11.07 -15.97
C LEU A 30 -13.11 10.48 -14.97
N ASN A 31 -14.29 11.10 -14.79
CA ASN A 31 -15.32 10.53 -13.91
C ASN A 31 -15.92 9.29 -14.56
N ALA A 32 -16.28 9.37 -15.85
CA ALA A 32 -16.74 8.22 -16.60
C ALA A 32 -15.67 7.12 -16.64
N TYR A 33 -14.41 7.48 -16.89
CA TYR A 33 -13.31 6.53 -16.94
C TYR A 33 -13.07 5.81 -15.60
N ALA A 34 -13.08 6.53 -14.47
CA ALA A 34 -12.93 5.91 -13.15
C ALA A 34 -14.07 4.94 -12.84
N ASN A 35 -15.31 5.27 -13.20
CA ASN A 35 -16.45 4.37 -13.02
C ASN A 35 -16.33 3.10 -13.87
N GLN A 36 -15.92 3.23 -15.14
CA GLN A 36 -15.64 2.07 -16.01
C GLN A 36 -14.53 1.17 -15.45
N LEU A 37 -13.47 1.74 -14.86
CA LEU A 37 -12.45 0.95 -14.18
C LEU A 37 -13.03 0.15 -13.01
N LEU A 38 -13.89 0.77 -12.18
CA LEU A 38 -14.54 0.08 -11.07
C LEU A 38 -15.50 -1.02 -11.52
N GLU A 39 -16.18 -0.85 -12.65
CA GLU A 39 -17.01 -1.89 -13.27
C GLU A 39 -16.15 -3.07 -13.72
N ARG A 40 -15.04 -2.79 -14.42
CA ARG A 40 -14.08 -3.82 -14.85
C ARG A 40 -13.49 -4.58 -13.67
N PHE A 41 -13.15 -3.90 -12.58
CA PHE A 41 -12.67 -4.53 -11.34
C PHE A 41 -13.76 -5.30 -10.56
N SER A 42 -15.03 -5.06 -10.89
CA SER A 42 -16.17 -5.79 -10.33
C SER A 42 -16.53 -7.03 -11.14
N ASN A 43 -15.94 -7.22 -12.32
CA ASN A 43 -16.30 -8.32 -13.21
C ASN A 43 -15.96 -9.69 -12.58
N PRO A 44 -16.98 -10.50 -12.22
CA PRO A 44 -16.75 -11.79 -11.55
C PRO A 44 -16.14 -12.85 -12.48
N SER A 45 -16.19 -12.66 -13.81
CA SER A 45 -15.56 -13.57 -14.77
C SER A 45 -14.03 -13.45 -14.79
N LEU A 46 -13.50 -12.30 -14.37
CA LEU A 46 -12.07 -12.05 -14.25
C LEU A 46 -11.60 -12.41 -12.84
N ARG A 47 -11.13 -13.65 -12.64
CA ARG A 47 -10.54 -14.11 -11.38
C ARG A 47 -9.11 -13.59 -11.19
N HIS A 48 -8.90 -12.27 -11.25
CA HIS A 48 -7.62 -11.68 -10.89
C HIS A 48 -7.36 -11.95 -9.41
N ARG A 49 -6.37 -12.79 -9.12
CA ARG A 49 -5.91 -12.97 -7.75
C ARG A 49 -5.21 -11.68 -7.34
N THR A 50 -5.62 -11.07 -6.23
CA THR A 50 -4.97 -9.86 -5.70
C THR A 50 -3.48 -10.07 -5.50
N ALA A 51 -3.04 -11.28 -5.15
CA ALA A 51 -1.63 -11.66 -5.09
C ALA A 51 -0.88 -11.52 -6.43
N GLN A 52 -1.53 -11.81 -7.56
CA GLN A 52 -0.93 -11.63 -8.88
C GLN A 52 -0.83 -10.13 -9.26
N ILE A 53 -1.79 -9.32 -8.84
CA ILE A 53 -1.71 -7.86 -9.02
C ILE A 53 -0.58 -7.29 -8.17
N ALA A 54 -0.44 -7.79 -6.94
CA ALA A 54 0.54 -7.38 -5.95
C ALA A 54 1.97 -7.88 -6.23
N SER A 55 2.17 -8.78 -7.20
CA SER A 55 3.51 -9.21 -7.60
C SER A 55 4.34 -8.01 -8.06
N ASP A 56 5.66 -8.08 -7.93
CA ASP A 56 6.58 -7.06 -8.44
C ASP A 56 6.21 -5.65 -7.95
N GLY A 57 5.73 -5.57 -6.71
CA GLY A 57 5.26 -4.34 -6.08
C GLY A 57 6.36 -3.28 -6.05
N SER A 58 7.61 -3.67 -5.81
CA SER A 58 8.78 -2.78 -5.87
C SER A 58 8.93 -2.07 -7.21
N GLN A 59 8.59 -2.75 -8.31
CA GLN A 59 8.69 -2.22 -9.66
C GLN A 59 7.47 -1.39 -10.08
N LYS A 60 6.37 -1.49 -9.33
CA LYS A 60 5.09 -0.83 -9.64
C LYS A 60 4.87 0.41 -8.77
N LEU A 61 5.38 0.41 -7.55
CA LEU A 61 5.12 1.47 -6.57
C LEU A 61 5.60 2.86 -7.03
N PRO A 62 6.80 3.03 -7.63
CA PRO A 62 7.30 4.34 -8.02
C PRO A 62 6.33 5.10 -8.93
N GLN A 63 6.00 4.51 -10.08
CA GLN A 63 5.18 5.14 -11.12
C GLN A 63 3.67 5.09 -10.86
N ARG A 64 3.19 4.20 -9.96
CA ARG A 64 1.74 4.11 -9.66
C ARG A 64 1.33 4.91 -8.44
N MET A 65 2.25 5.19 -7.53
CA MET A 65 1.94 5.83 -6.24
C MET A 65 2.93 6.94 -5.88
N LEU A 66 4.24 6.70 -5.97
CA LEU A 66 5.23 7.65 -5.42
C LEU A 66 5.31 8.95 -6.22
N ASP A 67 5.19 8.90 -7.55
CA ASP A 67 5.17 10.11 -8.37
C ASP A 67 3.98 11.02 -8.05
N SER A 68 2.79 10.43 -7.87
CA SER A 68 1.62 11.18 -7.44
C SER A 68 1.76 11.69 -6.00
N LEU A 69 2.36 10.89 -5.11
CA LEU A 69 2.65 11.34 -3.73
C LEU A 69 3.58 12.56 -3.74
N ARG A 70 4.65 12.56 -4.54
CA ARG A 70 5.57 13.69 -4.69
C ARG A 70 4.85 14.95 -5.15
N TYR A 71 3.95 14.83 -6.13
CA TYR A 71 3.10 15.94 -6.55
C TYR A 71 2.33 16.53 -5.36
N HIS A 72 1.63 15.70 -4.60
CA HIS A 72 0.82 16.20 -3.48
C HIS A 72 1.65 16.81 -2.35
N LEU A 73 2.81 16.22 -2.06
CA LEU A 73 3.76 16.75 -1.08
C LEU A 73 4.30 18.12 -1.49
N HIS A 74 4.63 18.30 -2.77
CA HIS A 74 5.09 19.58 -3.32
C HIS A 74 3.99 20.66 -3.24
N HIS A 75 2.73 20.29 -3.48
CA HIS A 75 1.61 21.22 -3.53
C HIS A 75 0.84 21.36 -2.19
N GLY A 76 1.25 20.65 -1.14
CA GLY A 76 0.57 20.66 0.17
C GLY A 76 -0.89 20.19 0.12
N SER A 77 -1.21 19.23 -0.74
CA SER A 77 -2.58 18.73 -0.94
C SER A 77 -2.80 17.34 -0.32
N ASP A 78 -4.07 16.96 -0.12
CA ASP A 78 -4.43 15.66 0.48
C ASP A 78 -3.94 14.50 -0.38
N CYS A 79 -3.30 13.52 0.25
CA CYS A 79 -2.73 12.31 -0.36
C CYS A 79 -2.98 11.06 0.50
N ARG A 80 -4.03 11.08 1.34
CA ARG A 80 -4.28 10.04 2.33
C ARG A 80 -4.47 8.64 1.72
N HIS A 81 -5.05 8.51 0.53
CA HIS A 81 -5.27 7.20 -0.10
C HIS A 81 -3.98 6.67 -0.76
N LEU A 82 -3.13 7.53 -1.29
CA LEU A 82 -1.76 7.18 -1.71
C LEU A 82 -0.95 6.65 -0.53
N LEU A 83 -0.98 7.36 0.60
CA LEU A 83 -0.34 6.91 1.85
C LEU A 83 -0.92 5.57 2.33
N LEU A 84 -2.24 5.38 2.22
CA LEU A 84 -2.90 4.11 2.50
C LEU A 84 -2.43 2.97 1.61
N GLY A 85 -2.30 3.21 0.31
CA GLY A 85 -1.77 2.25 -0.65
C GLY A 85 -0.34 1.82 -0.32
N ILE A 86 0.53 2.79 -0.01
CA ILE A 86 1.94 2.53 0.34
C ILE A 86 2.05 1.75 1.65
N ALA A 87 1.29 2.14 2.69
CA ALA A 87 1.26 1.40 3.95
C ALA A 87 0.69 -0.02 3.78
N GLY A 88 -0.32 -0.18 2.93
CA GLY A 88 -0.86 -1.49 2.55
C GLY A 88 0.20 -2.38 1.89
N TRP A 89 1.00 -1.82 0.98
CA TRP A 89 2.15 -2.53 0.40
C TRP A 89 3.17 -2.90 1.46
N MET A 90 3.56 -1.98 2.35
CA MET A 90 4.48 -2.28 3.45
C MET A 90 3.95 -3.38 4.38
N ARG A 91 2.65 -3.42 4.64
CA ARG A 91 2.00 -4.47 5.44
C ARG A 91 1.95 -5.80 4.70
N TYR A 92 1.74 -5.78 3.38
CA TYR A 92 1.70 -6.97 2.52
C TYR A 92 3.06 -7.66 2.43
N ILE A 93 4.15 -6.91 2.25
CA ILE A 93 5.50 -7.49 2.14
C ILE A 93 6.03 -8.07 3.47
N LEU A 94 5.25 -8.00 4.56
CA LEU A 94 5.51 -8.80 5.75
C LEU A 94 5.36 -10.30 5.48
N GLY A 95 4.58 -10.68 4.46
CA GLY A 95 4.37 -12.08 4.07
C GLY A 95 3.45 -12.85 5.02
N GLU A 96 2.61 -12.15 5.78
CA GLU A 96 1.73 -12.71 6.79
C GLU A 96 0.36 -12.02 6.74
N ASP A 97 -0.75 -12.75 6.79
CA ASP A 97 -2.09 -12.16 6.79
C ASP A 97 -2.52 -11.67 8.18
N GLU A 98 -3.74 -11.15 8.33
CA GLU A 98 -4.24 -10.68 9.64
C GLU A 98 -4.51 -11.81 10.64
N LYS A 99 -4.52 -13.07 10.20
CA LYS A 99 -4.72 -14.27 11.03
C LYS A 99 -3.41 -14.96 11.41
N GLY A 100 -2.28 -14.38 11.01
CA GLY A 100 -0.95 -14.95 11.24
C GLY A 100 -0.52 -15.98 10.21
N LYS A 101 -1.30 -16.20 9.13
CA LYS A 101 -0.95 -17.18 8.11
C LYS A 101 0.09 -16.60 7.15
N ARG A 102 1.21 -17.32 7.00
CA ARG A 102 2.27 -16.96 6.05
C ARG A 102 1.85 -17.20 4.59
N TYR A 103 2.29 -16.32 3.71
CA TYR A 103 2.18 -16.44 2.26
C TYR A 103 3.45 -15.96 1.57
N PRO A 104 3.77 -16.49 0.38
CA PRO A 104 4.91 -16.01 -0.39
C PRO A 104 4.64 -14.62 -0.96
N VAL A 105 5.65 -13.76 -0.92
CA VAL A 105 5.68 -12.47 -1.60
C VAL A 105 6.45 -12.63 -2.90
N ALA A 106 5.79 -12.42 -4.04
CA ALA A 106 6.43 -12.49 -5.35
C ALA A 106 6.96 -11.11 -5.73
N ASP A 107 8.25 -10.86 -5.52
CA ASP A 107 8.90 -9.58 -5.83
C ASP A 107 10.41 -9.78 -6.07
N PRO A 108 11.03 -9.08 -7.03
CA PRO A 108 12.48 -9.17 -7.26
C PRO A 108 13.32 -8.74 -6.04
N LEU A 109 12.77 -7.90 -5.15
CA LEU A 109 13.43 -7.45 -3.93
C LEU A 109 13.02 -8.25 -2.68
N VAL A 110 12.33 -9.39 -2.82
CA VAL A 110 11.81 -10.17 -1.69
C VAL A 110 12.87 -10.51 -0.64
N ALA A 111 14.08 -10.90 -1.05
CA ALA A 111 15.16 -11.22 -0.13
C ALA A 111 15.62 -10.01 0.72
N LYS A 112 15.46 -8.77 0.21
CA LYS A 112 15.72 -7.54 0.97
C LYS A 112 14.60 -7.28 1.97
N PHE A 113 13.35 -7.50 1.58
CA PHE A 113 12.20 -7.36 2.49
C PHE A 113 12.28 -8.35 3.64
N GLU A 114 12.63 -9.61 3.36
CA GLU A 114 12.80 -10.65 4.39
C GLU A 114 13.89 -10.29 5.39
N ARG A 115 15.04 -9.79 4.94
CA ARG A 115 16.11 -9.28 5.82
C ARG A 115 15.63 -8.14 6.71
N ILE A 116 14.91 -7.16 6.15
CA ILE A 116 14.35 -6.05 6.92
C ILE A 116 13.31 -6.56 7.94
N ASN A 117 12.43 -7.48 7.53
CA ASN A 117 11.41 -8.04 8.43
C ASN A 117 12.02 -8.89 9.56
N GLN A 118 13.14 -9.59 9.31
CA GLN A 118 13.87 -10.34 10.34
C GLN A 118 14.53 -9.41 11.36
N GLN A 119 15.13 -8.31 10.88
CA GLN A 119 15.79 -7.32 11.75
C GLN A 119 14.78 -6.44 12.50
N PHE A 120 13.68 -6.08 11.84
CA PHE A 120 12.63 -5.21 12.36
C PHE A 120 11.25 -5.86 12.08
N PRO A 121 10.78 -6.75 12.97
CA PRO A 121 9.52 -7.48 12.77
C PRO A 121 8.28 -6.57 12.71
N SER A 122 8.31 -5.43 13.41
CA SER A 122 7.20 -4.51 13.55
C SER A 122 7.68 -3.08 13.84
N GLY A 123 6.73 -2.15 13.92
CA GLY A 123 6.99 -0.82 14.47
C GLY A 123 7.63 0.17 13.48
N PRO A 124 7.84 1.42 13.95
CA PRO A 124 8.38 2.50 13.11
C PRO A 124 9.76 2.22 12.52
N ALA A 125 10.61 1.46 13.21
CA ALA A 125 11.94 1.09 12.72
C ALA A 125 11.87 0.26 11.43
N ARG A 126 10.87 -0.63 11.32
CA ARG A 126 10.62 -1.39 10.08
C ARG A 126 10.23 -0.47 8.94
N VAL A 127 9.31 0.46 9.19
CA VAL A 127 8.88 1.45 8.19
C VAL A 127 10.06 2.30 7.73
N GLN A 128 10.88 2.80 8.66
CA GLN A 128 12.09 3.56 8.34
C GLN A 128 13.08 2.74 7.49
N ALA A 129 13.31 1.47 7.83
CA ALA A 129 14.17 0.59 7.06
C ALA A 129 13.64 0.34 5.64
N LEU A 130 12.32 0.16 5.47
CA LEU A 130 11.69 0.02 4.16
C LEU A 130 11.80 1.29 3.32
N LEU A 131 11.61 2.46 3.93
CA LEU A 131 11.82 3.75 3.27
C LEU A 131 13.29 3.98 2.88
N GLY A 132 14.22 3.29 3.54
CA GLY A 132 15.65 3.25 3.21
C GLY A 132 16.00 2.49 1.91
N ILE A 133 15.04 1.83 1.25
CA ILE A 133 15.30 1.09 0.00
C ILE A 133 15.38 2.08 -1.17
N ASN A 134 16.60 2.44 -1.57
CA ASN A 134 16.86 3.39 -2.67
C ASN A 134 16.26 2.94 -4.01
N GLU A 135 16.17 1.63 -4.28
CA GLU A 135 15.60 1.11 -5.53
C GLU A 135 14.09 1.38 -5.67
N ILE A 136 13.42 1.75 -4.57
CA ILE A 136 11.98 2.06 -4.54
C ILE A 136 11.76 3.54 -4.21
N PHE A 137 12.42 4.02 -3.15
CA PHE A 137 12.25 5.35 -2.57
C PHE A 137 13.49 6.21 -2.81
N ALA A 138 14.03 6.18 -4.03
CA ALA A 138 15.17 7.02 -4.41
C ALA A 138 14.99 8.46 -3.90
N ASP A 139 16.10 9.12 -3.58
CA ASP A 139 16.15 10.49 -3.06
C ASP A 139 15.84 11.53 -4.16
N ASP A 140 14.75 11.32 -4.90
CA ASP A 140 14.19 12.27 -5.85
C ASP A 140 13.50 13.42 -5.11
N TYR A 141 13.41 14.59 -5.74
CA TYR A 141 12.78 15.77 -5.17
C TYR A 141 11.25 15.83 -5.46
N PRO A 142 10.39 16.20 -4.48
CA PRO A 142 10.70 16.35 -3.06
C PRO A 142 10.99 14.99 -2.40
N PRO A 143 11.91 14.94 -1.42
CA PRO A 143 12.27 13.68 -0.78
C PRO A 143 11.10 13.13 0.03
N ILE A 144 10.72 11.88 -0.24
CA ILE A 144 9.57 11.22 0.39
C ILE A 144 9.88 10.87 1.86
N ARG A 145 11.11 10.45 2.15
CA ARG A 145 11.56 9.98 3.48
C ARG A 145 11.25 10.94 4.63
N PRO A 146 11.64 12.24 4.58
CA PRO A 146 11.36 13.18 5.67
C PRO A 146 9.89 13.58 5.76
N LEU A 147 9.09 13.42 4.70
CA LEU A 147 7.72 13.94 4.61
C LEU A 147 6.64 12.92 5.02
N LEU A 148 6.93 11.62 4.97
CA LEU A 148 5.96 10.59 5.35
C LEU A 148 5.52 10.64 6.83
N PRO A 149 6.40 10.85 7.82
CA PRO A 149 6.00 10.92 9.22
C PRO A 149 5.11 12.12 9.55
N THR A 150 5.30 13.25 8.85
CA THR A 150 4.55 14.48 9.06
C THR A 150 3.14 14.44 8.50
N CYS A 151 2.88 13.58 7.51
CA CYS A 151 1.61 13.57 6.81
C CYS A 151 0.55 12.64 7.42
N ASN A 152 0.89 11.58 8.18
CA ASN A 152 -0.13 10.72 8.81
C ASN A 152 0.37 9.65 9.82
N THR A 153 0.29 9.91 11.13
CA THR A 153 0.60 8.94 12.21
C THR A 153 -0.15 7.59 12.12
N PRO A 154 -1.48 7.52 11.87
CA PRO A 154 -2.20 6.24 11.82
C PRO A 154 -1.74 5.33 10.68
N MET A 155 -1.14 5.88 9.62
CA MET A 155 -0.67 5.07 8.50
C MET A 155 0.62 4.32 8.80
N ILE A 156 1.52 4.97 9.53
CA ILE A 156 2.72 4.32 10.06
C ILE A 156 2.31 3.19 11.01
N ALA A 157 1.30 3.43 11.86
CA ALA A 157 0.78 2.40 12.77
C ALA A 157 0.24 1.18 12.00
N TYR A 158 -0.50 1.38 10.91
CA TYR A 158 -1.00 0.29 10.07
C TYR A 158 0.14 -0.49 9.39
N ALA A 159 1.09 0.20 8.75
CA ALA A 159 2.26 -0.43 8.10
C ALA A 159 3.14 -1.22 9.08
N SER A 160 3.12 -0.84 10.34
CA SER A 160 3.92 -1.39 11.44
C SER A 160 3.27 -2.57 12.17
N ARG A 161 1.99 -2.86 11.92
CA ARG A 161 1.22 -3.83 12.72
C ARG A 161 1.55 -5.27 12.32
N VAL A 162 1.98 -6.07 13.30
CA VAL A 162 2.03 -7.53 13.21
C VAL A 162 0.73 -8.10 13.80
N PRO A 163 0.21 -9.24 13.30
CA PRO A 163 -0.92 -9.91 13.94
C PRO A 163 -0.57 -10.29 15.39
N GLU A 164 -1.48 -10.01 16.33
CA GLU A 164 -1.34 -10.54 17.68
C GLU A 164 -1.44 -12.08 17.63
N PRO A 165 -0.51 -12.83 18.24
CA PRO A 165 -0.67 -14.26 18.39
C PRO A 165 -1.91 -14.50 19.26
N ARG A 166 -2.92 -15.18 18.70
CA ARG A 166 -4.03 -15.66 19.53
C ARG A 166 -3.45 -16.65 20.53
N LEU A 167 -3.32 -16.22 21.79
CA LEU A 167 -3.16 -17.14 22.90
C LEU A 167 -4.34 -18.12 22.82
N HIS A 168 -4.04 -19.37 22.48
CA HIS A 168 -5.02 -20.44 22.64
C HIS A 168 -5.49 -20.40 24.10
N PRO A 169 -6.80 -20.36 24.38
CA PRO A 169 -7.26 -20.49 25.74
C PRO A 169 -6.75 -21.83 26.26
N SER A 170 -5.83 -21.77 27.22
CA SER A 170 -5.27 -22.92 27.89
C SER A 170 -6.44 -23.74 28.41
N ILE A 171 -6.52 -24.99 27.93
CA ILE A 171 -7.42 -26.02 28.46
C ILE A 171 -7.14 -26.09 29.96
N ARG A 172 -8.02 -25.52 30.79
CA ARG A 172 -8.04 -25.85 32.22
C ARG A 172 -8.40 -27.32 32.29
N ARG A 173 -7.41 -28.16 32.61
CA ARG A 173 -7.69 -29.50 33.12
C ARG A 173 -8.24 -29.32 34.54
N PRO A 174 -9.46 -29.76 34.87
CA PRO A 174 -9.86 -29.86 36.26
C PRO A 174 -9.08 -31.01 36.92
N ASN A 175 -8.60 -30.74 38.14
CA ASN A 175 -8.18 -31.75 39.11
C ASN A 175 -9.37 -32.57 39.59
#